data_AF-A0A2P2MSA8-F1
#
_entry.id   AF-A0A2P2MSA8-F1
#
_cell.length_a   1.000
_cell.length_b   1.000
_cell.length_c   1.000
_cell.angle_alpha   90.00
_cell.angle_beta   90.00
_cell.angle_gamma   90.00
#
_symmetry.space_group_name_H-M   'P 1'
#
loop_
_entity.id
_entity.type
_entity.pdbx_description
1 polymer ?
#
loop_
_entity_poly.entity_id
_entity_poly.type
_entity_poly.pdbx_seq_one_letter_code
_entity_poly.pdbx_strand_id
1 'polypeptide(L)'
;MGVLSYIPRFATLATRMEQYIQGQSRDLVDQAYTKFVSIMFVTLDKIAQTEPKYADVILLENYAAFQNSLYDVANVVPTLAKFYQQASEAYEQACTRHINMIIYYQFERLFQFARKIEDLMYTITLEEIPFQLGLSKMDLRKMLKSSLSGVDKSIGAMYKKLHKNLTSEELLPSLWDKCKKEFLDKYESFAQLVSKIYPNETILSVKEMRDLLASM
;
A
#
# COMPACT_ATOMS: atom_id res chain seq x y z
N MET A 1 11.74 -9.79 12.01
CA MET A 1 10.75 -8.82 11.51
C MET A 1 10.24 -8.04 12.71
N GLY A 2 10.01 -6.74 12.54
CA GLY A 2 9.61 -5.84 13.61
C GLY A 2 10.38 -4.52 13.58
N VAL A 3 10.04 -3.65 14.54
CA VAL A 3 10.61 -2.31 14.65
C VAL A 3 12.08 -2.38 15.05
N LEU A 4 12.94 -1.69 14.29
CA LEU A 4 14.37 -1.61 14.54
C LEU A 4 14.63 -0.77 15.79
N SER A 5 15.44 -1.32 16.70
CA SER A 5 15.65 -0.77 18.04
C SER A 5 16.20 0.67 18.05
N TYR A 6 16.89 1.10 16.99
CA TYR A 6 17.40 2.47 16.90
C TYR A 6 16.28 3.51 16.74
N ILE A 7 15.08 3.14 16.28
CA ILE A 7 13.95 4.06 16.10
C ILE A 7 13.46 4.61 17.45
N PRO A 8 12.99 3.78 18.40
CA PRO A 8 12.54 4.29 19.71
C PRO A 8 13.70 4.87 20.53
N ARG A 9 14.93 4.38 20.34
CA ARG A 9 16.12 4.95 21.00
C ARG A 9 16.43 6.36 20.52
N PHE A 10 16.32 6.62 19.22
CA PHE A 10 16.48 7.96 18.66
C PHE A 10 15.41 8.90 19.19
N ALA A 11 14.15 8.47 19.25
CA ALA A 11 13.08 9.28 19.81
C ALA A 11 13.37 9.67 21.27
N THR A 12 13.76 8.70 22.10
CA THR A 12 14.15 8.96 23.49
C THR A 12 15.32 9.96 23.59
N LEU A 13 16.32 9.82 22.71
CA LEU A 13 17.46 10.74 22.63
C LEU A 13 16.99 12.15 22.28
N ALA A 14 16.19 12.29 21.22
CA ALA A 14 15.70 13.59 20.75
C ALA A 14 14.84 14.27 21.82
N THR A 15 13.89 13.56 22.43
CA THR A 15 13.06 14.12 23.52
C THR A 15 13.92 14.65 24.67
N ARG A 16 14.92 13.88 25.13
CA ARG A 16 15.80 14.32 26.21
C ARG A 16 16.66 15.50 25.78
N MET A 17 17.21 15.45 24.57
CA MET A 17 18.04 16.53 24.05
C MET A 17 17.26 17.84 23.98
N GLU A 18 16.00 17.82 23.52
CA GLU A 18 15.13 18.99 23.47
C GLU A 18 14.76 19.53 24.86
N GLN A 19 14.67 18.67 25.88
CA GLN A 19 14.47 19.11 27.26
C GLN A 19 15.69 19.83 27.84
N TYR A 20 16.91 19.40 27.48
CA TYR A 20 18.15 19.98 28.01
C TYR A 20 18.64 21.20 27.24
N ILE A 21 18.44 21.23 25.93
CA ILE A 21 19.05 22.22 25.06
C ILE A 21 18.51 23.64 25.32
N GLN A 22 17.22 23.78 25.64
CA GLN A 22 16.55 25.06 25.89
C GLN A 22 16.89 26.15 24.84
N GLY A 23 17.09 25.76 23.58
CA GLY A 23 17.44 26.65 22.46
C GLY A 23 18.94 26.96 22.27
N GLN A 24 19.82 26.52 23.18
CA GLN A 24 21.27 26.72 23.05
C GLN A 24 21.88 25.80 21.99
N SER A 25 22.91 26.23 21.24
CA SER A 25 23.58 25.35 20.24
C SER A 25 22.63 24.69 19.22
N ARG A 26 21.49 25.31 18.92
CA ARG A 26 20.41 24.76 18.06
C ARG A 26 20.92 24.22 16.74
N ASP A 27 21.78 24.99 16.06
CA ASP A 27 22.33 24.64 14.75
C ASP A 27 23.14 23.33 14.79
N LEU A 28 23.90 23.10 15.86
CA LEU A 28 24.70 21.88 16.02
C LEU A 28 23.81 20.66 16.24
N VAL A 29 22.73 20.83 17.02
CA VAL A 29 21.80 19.74 17.30
C VAL A 29 20.96 19.39 16.08
N ASP A 30 20.55 20.39 15.30
CA ASP A 30 19.81 20.17 14.05
C ASP A 30 20.67 19.46 12.99
N GLN A 31 21.95 19.81 12.91
CA GLN A 31 22.92 19.08 12.09
C GLN A 31 23.06 17.62 12.54
N ALA A 32 23.12 17.38 13.86
CA ALA A 32 23.21 16.03 14.41
C ALA A 32 21.94 15.20 14.09
N TYR A 33 20.75 15.76 14.30
CA TYR A 33 19.49 15.11 13.91
C TYR A 33 19.43 14.78 12.44
N THR A 34 19.79 15.75 11.58
CA THR A 34 19.83 15.54 10.14
C THR A 34 20.72 14.36 9.80
N LYS A 35 21.92 14.28 10.38
CA LYS A 35 22.85 13.17 10.14
C LYS A 35 22.31 11.83 10.65
N PHE A 36 21.79 11.79 11.88
CA PHE A 36 21.27 10.56 12.47
C PHE A 36 20.09 10.00 11.69
N VAL A 37 19.06 10.81 11.46
CA VAL A 37 17.84 10.34 10.79
C VAL A 37 18.12 9.96 9.34
N SER A 38 18.96 10.71 8.63
CA SER A 38 19.35 10.35 7.27
C SER A 38 20.03 8.97 7.21
N ILE A 39 20.94 8.68 8.15
CA ILE A 39 21.60 7.36 8.23
C ILE A 39 20.59 6.28 8.63
N MET A 40 19.67 6.58 9.56
CA MET A 40 18.62 5.64 9.98
C MET A 40 17.73 5.22 8.81
N PHE A 41 17.30 6.15 7.96
CA PHE A 41 16.47 5.84 6.79
C PHE A 41 17.23 5.03 5.74
N VAL A 42 18.45 5.45 5.40
CA VAL A 42 19.32 4.68 4.47
C VAL A 42 19.58 3.26 4.99
N THR A 43 19.77 3.12 6.30
CA THR A 43 19.99 1.81 6.92
C THR A 43 18.72 0.96 6.89
N LEU A 44 17.56 1.57 7.17
CA LEU A 44 16.25 0.91 7.07
C LEU A 44 16.02 0.37 5.65
N ASP A 45 16.27 1.19 4.63
CA ASP A 45 16.12 0.79 3.22
C ASP A 45 17.03 -0.40 2.86
N LYS A 46 18.30 -0.37 3.29
CA LYS A 46 19.23 -1.48 3.07
C LYS A 46 18.79 -2.77 3.76
N ILE A 47 18.27 -2.67 4.98
CA ILE A 47 17.74 -3.82 5.73
C ILE A 47 16.51 -4.38 5.00
N ALA A 48 15.58 -3.53 4.58
CA ALA A 48 14.39 -3.93 3.84
C ALA A 48 14.74 -4.67 2.53
N GLN A 49 15.82 -4.25 1.86
CA GLN A 49 16.32 -4.88 0.64
C GLN A 49 17.02 -6.23 0.85
N THR A 50 17.38 -6.58 2.09
CA THR A 50 18.02 -7.88 2.39
C THR A 50 17.05 -9.04 2.11
N GLU A 51 15.76 -8.84 2.35
CA GLU A 51 14.70 -9.77 1.98
C GLU A 51 13.57 -9.04 1.21
N PRO A 52 13.69 -8.89 -0.13
CA PRO A 52 12.77 -8.08 -0.93
C PRO A 52 11.29 -8.45 -0.79
N LYS A 53 11.00 -9.72 -0.48
CA LYS A 53 9.64 -10.22 -0.23
C LYS A 53 8.94 -9.53 0.94
N TYR A 54 9.69 -9.08 1.93
CA TYR A 54 9.18 -8.44 3.14
C TYR A 54 9.51 -6.95 3.21
N ALA A 55 10.14 -6.40 2.17
CA ALA A 55 10.64 -5.03 2.15
C ALA A 55 9.56 -4.01 2.55
N ASP A 56 8.40 -4.01 1.88
CA ASP A 56 7.36 -3.03 2.18
C ASP A 56 6.78 -3.18 3.59
N VAL A 57 6.68 -4.41 4.12
CA VAL A 57 6.22 -4.65 5.50
C VAL A 57 7.23 -4.09 6.50
N ILE A 58 8.53 -4.34 6.28
CA ILE A 58 9.59 -3.77 7.12
C ILE A 58 9.53 -2.24 7.07
N LEU A 59 9.41 -1.65 5.89
CA LEU A 59 9.36 -0.20 5.72
C LEU A 59 8.14 0.40 6.42
N LEU A 60 6.93 -0.09 6.15
CA LEU A 60 5.71 0.48 6.72
C LEU A 60 5.67 0.36 8.25
N GLU A 61 6.11 -0.76 8.83
CA GLU A 61 6.12 -0.92 10.29
C GLU A 61 7.12 0.04 10.95
N ASN A 62 8.30 0.19 10.35
CA ASN A 62 9.35 1.02 10.92
C ASN A 62 9.06 2.51 10.74
N TYR A 63 8.50 2.94 9.60
CA TYR A 63 8.09 4.33 9.41
C TYR A 63 6.89 4.69 10.31
N ALA A 64 5.90 3.80 10.48
CA ALA A 64 4.82 4.00 11.44
C ALA A 64 5.36 4.14 12.87
N ALA A 65 6.28 3.26 13.28
CA ALA A 65 6.92 3.36 14.59
C ALA A 65 7.73 4.65 14.75
N PHE A 66 8.42 5.12 13.70
CA PHE A 66 9.15 6.37 13.70
C PHE A 66 8.20 7.57 13.87
N GLN A 67 7.10 7.61 13.12
CA GLN A 67 6.05 8.64 13.25
C GLN A 67 5.49 8.65 14.67
N ASN A 68 5.01 7.50 15.17
CA ASN A 68 4.44 7.41 16.51
C ASN A 68 5.43 7.84 17.60
N SER A 69 6.70 7.46 17.46
CA SER A 69 7.73 7.78 18.47
C SER A 69 8.18 9.25 18.43
N LEU A 70 8.11 9.92 17.28
CA LEU A 70 8.56 11.30 17.12
C LEU A 70 7.45 12.34 17.13
N TYR A 71 6.18 11.94 17.15
CA TYR A 71 5.04 12.85 17.00
C TYR A 71 5.17 14.15 17.82
N ASP A 72 5.34 14.04 19.14
CA ASP A 72 5.42 15.21 20.03
C ASP A 72 6.65 16.08 19.74
N VAL A 73 7.80 15.46 19.51
CA VAL A 73 9.07 16.18 19.29
C VAL A 73 9.06 16.86 17.92
N ALA A 74 8.54 16.20 16.89
CA ALA A 74 8.43 16.73 15.54
C ALA A 74 7.50 17.95 15.46
N ASN A 75 6.47 18.02 16.32
CA ASN A 75 5.57 19.18 16.39
C ASN A 75 6.26 20.46 16.88
N VAL A 76 7.36 20.35 17.64
CA VAL A 76 8.06 21.50 18.22
C VAL A 76 9.47 21.72 17.66
N VAL A 77 10.02 20.74 16.94
CA VAL A 77 11.36 20.81 16.31
C VAL A 77 11.23 20.79 14.78
N PRO A 78 11.38 21.94 14.08
CA PRO A 78 11.21 22.03 12.63
C PRO A 78 12.09 21.07 11.82
N THR A 79 13.34 20.87 12.25
CA THR A 79 14.27 19.95 11.59
C THR A 79 13.75 18.51 11.62
N LEU A 80 13.13 18.07 12.71
CA LEU A 80 12.53 16.75 12.83
C LEU A 80 11.16 16.66 12.14
N ALA A 81 10.40 17.76 12.07
CA ALA A 81 9.15 17.83 11.31
C ALA A 81 9.34 17.44 9.83
N LYS A 82 10.43 17.89 9.21
CA LYS A 82 10.78 17.49 7.83
C LYS A 82 10.95 15.97 7.69
N PHE A 83 11.67 15.34 8.62
CA PHE A 83 11.86 13.89 8.58
C PHE A 83 10.60 13.11 8.94
N TYR A 84 9.75 13.67 9.81
CA TYR A 84 8.43 13.12 10.09
C TYR A 84 7.57 13.09 8.82
N GLN A 85 7.56 14.17 8.03
CA GLN A 85 6.87 14.21 6.75
C GLN A 85 7.45 13.19 5.77
N GLN A 86 8.78 13.11 5.64
CA GLN A 86 9.43 12.11 4.78
C GLN A 86 9.08 10.67 5.17
N ALA A 87 9.08 10.36 6.47
CA ALA A 87 8.63 9.07 6.98
C ALA A 87 7.16 8.80 6.64
N SER A 88 6.31 9.83 6.70
CA SER A 88 4.89 9.73 6.37
C SER A 88 4.68 9.40 4.89
N GLU A 89 5.40 10.08 4.00
CA GLU A 89 5.36 9.81 2.56
C GLU A 89 5.90 8.40 2.25
N ALA A 90 7.02 8.01 2.86
CA ALA A 90 7.60 6.68 2.69
C ALA A 90 6.70 5.56 3.23
N TYR A 91 6.04 5.79 4.37
CA TYR A 91 5.02 4.91 4.94
C TYR A 91 3.86 4.70 3.97
N GLU A 92 3.28 5.78 3.45
CA GLU A 92 2.16 5.70 2.50
C GLU A 92 2.57 4.95 1.23
N GLN A 93 3.75 5.23 0.68
CA GLN A 93 4.25 4.51 -0.48
C GLN A 93 4.43 3.00 -0.21
N ALA A 94 4.97 2.63 0.95
CA ALA A 94 5.13 1.23 1.33
C ALA A 94 3.77 0.54 1.52
N CYS A 95 2.80 1.22 2.15
CA CYS A 95 1.41 0.76 2.26
C CYS A 95 0.82 0.49 0.87
N THR A 96 0.89 1.47 -0.04
CA THR A 96 0.35 1.35 -1.39
C THR A 96 0.98 0.19 -2.16
N ARG A 97 2.32 0.03 -2.11
CA ARG A 97 2.99 -1.09 -2.80
C ARG A 97 2.59 -2.45 -2.20
N HIS A 98 2.56 -2.56 -0.88
CA HIS A 98 2.17 -3.79 -0.19
C HIS A 98 0.73 -4.20 -0.50
N ILE A 99 -0.20 -3.26 -0.39
CA ILE A 99 -1.62 -3.45 -0.69
C ILE A 99 -1.81 -3.86 -2.16
N ASN A 100 -1.18 -3.14 -3.09
CA ASN A 100 -1.24 -3.49 -4.51
C ASN A 100 -0.72 -4.92 -4.75
N MET A 101 0.41 -5.30 -4.16
CA MET A 101 0.95 -6.65 -4.28
C MET A 101 -0.05 -7.72 -3.79
N ILE A 102 -0.74 -7.48 -2.67
CA ILE A 102 -1.74 -8.41 -2.16
C ILE A 102 -2.94 -8.52 -3.11
N ILE A 103 -3.46 -7.37 -3.56
CA ILE A 103 -4.60 -7.31 -4.49
C ILE A 103 -4.25 -8.03 -5.79
N TYR A 104 -3.10 -7.73 -6.41
CA TYR A 104 -2.66 -8.38 -7.63
C TYR A 104 -2.43 -9.87 -7.44
N TYR A 105 -1.86 -10.28 -6.30
CA TYR A 105 -1.69 -11.71 -6.03
C TYR A 105 -3.03 -12.45 -5.97
N GLN A 106 -4.08 -11.83 -5.43
CA GLN A 106 -5.37 -12.47 -5.30
C GLN A 106 -6.21 -12.41 -6.58
N PHE A 107 -6.11 -11.32 -7.33
CA PHE A 107 -6.94 -11.01 -8.50
C PHE A 107 -6.13 -10.85 -9.78
N GLU A 108 -5.00 -11.56 -9.88
CA GLU A 108 -4.02 -11.44 -10.98
C GLU A 108 -4.68 -11.53 -12.35
N ARG A 109 -5.49 -12.58 -12.57
CA ARG A 109 -6.16 -12.83 -13.85
C ARG A 109 -7.14 -11.73 -14.24
N LEU A 110 -7.84 -11.15 -13.26
CA LEU A 110 -8.78 -10.07 -13.48
C LEU A 110 -8.05 -8.82 -14.00
N PHE A 111 -6.99 -8.43 -13.31
CA PHE A 111 -6.26 -7.20 -13.67
C PHE A 111 -5.30 -7.38 -14.84
N GLN A 112 -4.81 -8.59 -15.12
CA GLN A 112 -4.10 -8.90 -16.37
C GLN A 112 -5.03 -8.80 -17.57
N PHE A 113 -6.28 -9.28 -17.45
CA PHE A 113 -7.28 -9.13 -18.50
C PHE A 113 -7.60 -7.66 -18.76
N ALA A 114 -7.80 -6.87 -17.69
CA ALA A 114 -8.02 -5.42 -17.78
C ALA A 114 -6.85 -4.70 -18.47
N ARG A 115 -5.62 -4.99 -18.05
CA ARG A 115 -4.42 -4.38 -18.62
C ARG A 115 -4.25 -4.68 -20.11
N LYS A 116 -4.53 -5.92 -20.52
CA LYS A 116 -4.45 -6.30 -21.94
C LYS A 116 -5.45 -5.52 -22.80
N ILE A 117 -6.62 -5.22 -22.26
CA ILE A 117 -7.60 -4.33 -22.90
C ILE A 117 -7.02 -2.92 -23.03
N GLU A 118 -6.53 -2.34 -21.93
CA GLU A 118 -5.98 -0.98 -21.90
C GLU A 118 -4.82 -0.82 -22.90
N ASP A 119 -3.91 -1.79 -22.96
CA ASP A 119 -2.78 -1.79 -23.89
C ASP A 119 -3.25 -1.76 -25.36
N LEU A 120 -4.31 -2.49 -25.69
CA LEU A 120 -4.87 -2.53 -27.05
C LEU A 120 -5.65 -1.27 -27.42
N MET A 121 -6.26 -0.59 -26.46
CA MET A 121 -6.99 0.67 -26.69
C MET A 121 -6.09 1.78 -27.28
N TYR A 122 -4.77 1.67 -27.16
CA TYR A 122 -3.83 2.58 -27.81
C TYR A 122 -3.57 2.26 -29.29
N THR A 123 -4.04 1.11 -29.78
CA THR A 123 -3.67 0.56 -31.10
C THR A 123 -4.86 0.26 -32.00
N ILE A 124 -6.01 -0.07 -31.43
CA ILE A 124 -7.22 -0.51 -32.14
C ILE A 124 -8.48 0.13 -31.54
N THR A 125 -9.61 0.08 -32.24
CA THR A 125 -10.87 0.62 -31.71
C THR A 125 -11.51 -0.33 -30.70
N LEU A 126 -12.43 0.20 -29.86
CA LEU A 126 -13.09 -0.58 -28.80
C LEU A 126 -13.88 -1.77 -29.35
N GLU A 127 -14.46 -1.63 -30.54
CA GLU A 127 -15.26 -2.64 -31.23
C GLU A 127 -14.41 -3.81 -31.73
N GLU A 128 -13.10 -3.59 -31.95
CA GLU A 128 -12.17 -4.61 -32.44
C GLU A 128 -11.63 -5.48 -31.29
N ILE A 129 -11.65 -5.00 -30.04
CA ILE A 129 -11.12 -5.68 -28.87
C ILE A 129 -11.74 -7.08 -28.66
N PRO A 130 -13.07 -7.28 -28.74
CA PRO A 130 -13.69 -8.59 -28.57
C PRO A 130 -13.28 -9.65 -29.61
N PHE A 131 -12.67 -9.23 -30.72
CA PHE A 131 -12.19 -10.12 -31.77
C PHE A 131 -10.71 -10.49 -31.59
N GLN A 132 -10.01 -9.88 -30.63
CA GLN A 132 -8.63 -10.20 -30.32
C GLN A 132 -8.51 -11.50 -29.52
N LEU A 133 -7.45 -12.26 -29.78
CA LEU A 133 -7.21 -13.54 -29.14
C LEU A 133 -7.18 -13.40 -27.61
N GLY A 134 -8.05 -14.14 -26.91
CA GLY A 134 -8.12 -14.14 -25.45
C GLY A 134 -8.89 -12.97 -24.83
N LEU A 135 -9.60 -12.18 -25.64
CA LEU A 135 -10.48 -11.09 -25.21
C LEU A 135 -11.90 -11.26 -25.75
N SER A 136 -12.28 -12.46 -26.20
CA SER A 136 -13.65 -12.71 -26.62
C SER A 136 -14.61 -12.60 -25.43
N LYS A 137 -15.92 -12.45 -25.73
CA LYS A 137 -16.97 -12.54 -24.69
C LYS A 137 -16.88 -13.83 -23.88
N MET A 138 -16.52 -14.94 -24.53
CA MET A 138 -16.31 -16.22 -23.86
C MET A 138 -15.10 -16.18 -22.92
N ASP A 139 -14.00 -15.55 -23.32
CA ASP A 139 -12.81 -15.38 -22.49
C ASP A 139 -13.10 -14.50 -21.27
N LEU A 140 -13.85 -13.41 -21.44
CA LEU A 140 -14.33 -12.57 -20.35
C LEU A 140 -15.13 -13.41 -19.33
N ARG A 141 -16.15 -14.15 -19.78
CA ARG A 141 -16.98 -14.99 -18.89
C ARG A 141 -16.15 -16.02 -18.14
N LYS A 142 -15.19 -16.67 -18.82
CA LYS A 142 -14.29 -17.65 -18.23
C LYS A 142 -13.40 -16.99 -17.17
N MET A 143 -12.85 -15.83 -17.47
CA MET A 143 -12.02 -15.05 -16.54
C MET A 143 -12.84 -14.64 -15.31
N LEU A 144 -14.01 -14.02 -15.50
CA LEU A 144 -14.92 -13.62 -14.42
C LEU A 144 -15.27 -14.79 -13.51
N LYS A 145 -15.63 -15.93 -14.09
CA LYS A 145 -15.89 -17.15 -13.33
C LYS A 145 -14.67 -17.55 -12.51
N SER A 146 -13.46 -17.57 -13.09
CA SER A 146 -12.27 -17.99 -12.35
C SER A 146 -11.80 -17.01 -11.28
N SER A 147 -12.05 -15.71 -11.45
CA SER A 147 -11.54 -14.64 -10.58
C SER A 147 -12.54 -14.22 -9.50
N LEU A 148 -13.85 -14.27 -9.81
CA LEU A 148 -14.92 -13.75 -8.95
C LEU A 148 -15.82 -14.84 -8.37
N SER A 149 -15.72 -16.11 -8.83
CA SER A 149 -16.45 -17.19 -8.14
C SER A 149 -15.88 -17.39 -6.74
N GLY A 150 -16.71 -17.22 -5.71
CA GLY A 150 -16.25 -17.31 -4.31
C GLY A 150 -15.39 -16.13 -3.89
N VAL A 151 -15.68 -14.93 -4.38
CA VAL A 151 -14.95 -13.69 -4.06
C VAL A 151 -14.80 -13.46 -2.55
N ASP A 152 -15.74 -13.87 -1.71
CA ASP A 152 -15.64 -13.79 -0.25
C ASP A 152 -14.38 -14.50 0.29
N LYS A 153 -14.07 -15.68 -0.27
CA LYS A 153 -12.87 -16.43 0.09
C LYS A 153 -11.61 -15.69 -0.36
N SER A 154 -11.67 -15.04 -1.52
CA SER A 154 -10.58 -14.21 -2.03
C SER A 154 -10.34 -12.98 -1.16
N ILE A 155 -11.40 -12.26 -0.76
CA ILE A 155 -11.34 -11.12 0.16
C ILE A 155 -10.75 -11.57 1.50
N GLY A 156 -11.22 -12.69 2.06
CA GLY A 156 -10.66 -13.24 3.29
C GLY A 156 -9.20 -13.68 3.15
N ALA A 157 -8.78 -14.14 1.98
CA ALA A 157 -7.37 -14.44 1.71
C ALA A 157 -6.50 -13.17 1.65
N MET A 158 -7.02 -12.06 1.09
CA MET A 158 -6.35 -10.77 1.15
C MET A 158 -6.13 -10.32 2.59
N TYR A 159 -7.18 -10.32 3.41
CA TYR A 159 -7.09 -9.95 4.83
C TYR A 159 -6.05 -10.79 5.58
N LYS A 160 -6.11 -12.12 5.42
CA LYS A 160 -5.14 -13.04 6.02
C LYS A 160 -3.71 -12.75 5.58
N LYS A 161 -3.51 -12.43 4.31
CA LYS A 161 -2.18 -12.15 3.75
C LYS A 161 -1.63 -10.80 4.22
N LEU A 162 -2.50 -9.80 4.38
CA LEU A 162 -2.18 -8.51 4.97
C LEU A 162 -1.71 -8.68 6.42
N HIS A 163 -2.43 -9.49 7.21
CA HIS A 163 -2.09 -9.75 8.61
C HIS A 163 -0.81 -10.60 8.79
N LYS A 164 -0.59 -11.61 7.95
CA LYS A 164 0.39 -12.69 8.19
C LYS A 164 1.82 -12.25 8.56
N ASN A 165 2.30 -11.14 8.02
CA ASN A 165 3.67 -10.68 8.23
C ASN A 165 3.75 -9.38 9.06
N LEU A 166 2.61 -8.85 9.50
CA LEU A 166 2.57 -7.70 10.39
C LEU A 166 2.87 -8.14 11.82
N THR A 167 3.75 -7.40 12.47
CA THR A 167 4.06 -7.50 13.89
C THR A 167 3.17 -6.55 14.70
N SER A 168 2.84 -5.38 14.16
CA SER A 168 1.96 -4.38 14.78
C SER A 168 0.51 -4.57 14.35
N GLU A 169 -0.29 -5.19 15.22
CA GLU A 169 -1.72 -5.42 14.99
C GLU A 169 -2.53 -4.12 14.88
N GLU A 170 -2.08 -3.05 15.52
CA GLU A 170 -2.74 -1.73 15.50
C GLU A 170 -2.79 -1.10 14.10
N LEU A 171 -1.87 -1.46 13.21
CA LEU A 171 -1.86 -0.97 11.83
C LEU A 171 -2.92 -1.66 10.96
N LEU A 172 -3.33 -2.88 11.32
CA LEU A 172 -4.14 -3.74 10.48
C LEU A 172 -5.49 -3.13 10.08
N PRO A 173 -6.29 -2.50 10.98
CA PRO A 173 -7.56 -1.91 10.59
C PRO A 173 -7.40 -0.84 9.50
N SER A 174 -6.44 0.08 9.68
CA SER A 174 -6.20 1.15 8.72
C SER A 174 -5.68 0.62 7.36
N LEU A 175 -4.79 -0.38 7.39
CA LEU A 175 -4.29 -1.04 6.18
C LEU A 175 -5.41 -1.80 5.47
N TRP A 176 -6.32 -2.43 6.21
CA TRP A 176 -7.44 -3.15 5.64
C TRP A 176 -8.42 -2.22 4.96
N ASP A 177 -8.77 -1.09 5.58
CA ASP A 177 -9.63 -0.09 4.97
C ASP A 177 -9.02 0.50 3.69
N LYS A 178 -7.71 0.79 3.69
CA LYS A 178 -6.98 1.19 2.48
C LYS A 178 -7.01 0.09 1.42
N CYS A 179 -6.83 -1.18 1.80
CA CYS A 179 -6.86 -2.30 0.87
C CYS A 179 -8.24 -2.49 0.22
N LYS A 180 -9.33 -2.39 1.00
CA LYS A 180 -10.70 -2.45 0.49
C LYS A 180 -10.96 -1.33 -0.51
N LYS A 181 -10.56 -0.10 -0.17
CA LYS A 181 -10.72 1.06 -1.06
C LYS A 181 -9.94 0.88 -2.36
N GLU A 182 -8.65 0.58 -2.28
CA GLU A 182 -7.79 0.41 -3.46
C GLU A 182 -8.31 -0.72 -4.38
N PHE A 183 -8.74 -1.85 -3.81
CA PHE A 183 -9.33 -2.92 -4.60
C PHE A 183 -10.63 -2.47 -5.29
N LEU A 184 -11.50 -1.75 -4.57
CA LEU A 184 -12.75 -1.27 -5.12
C LEU A 184 -12.53 -0.26 -6.26
N ASP A 185 -11.59 0.67 -6.11
CA ASP A 185 -11.25 1.67 -7.15
C ASP A 185 -10.73 0.98 -8.44
N LYS A 186 -9.89 -0.05 -8.29
CA LYS A 186 -9.45 -0.87 -9.43
C LYS A 186 -10.59 -1.68 -10.04
N TYR A 187 -11.46 -2.24 -9.21
CA TYR A 187 -12.61 -3.01 -9.68
C TYR A 187 -13.61 -2.13 -10.43
N GLU A 188 -13.84 -0.91 -9.97
CA GLU A 188 -14.68 0.08 -10.65
C GLU A 188 -14.10 0.44 -12.03
N SER A 189 -12.79 0.69 -12.11
CA SER A 189 -12.11 0.92 -13.38
C SER A 189 -12.29 -0.26 -14.36
N PHE A 190 -12.12 -1.49 -13.86
CA PHE A 190 -12.39 -2.70 -14.64
C PHE A 190 -13.86 -2.79 -15.10
N ALA A 191 -14.83 -2.52 -14.22
CA ALA A 191 -16.24 -2.58 -14.54
C ALA A 191 -16.62 -1.56 -15.62
N GLN A 192 -16.05 -0.35 -15.57
CA GLN A 192 -16.22 0.67 -16.60
C GLN A 192 -15.59 0.28 -17.94
N LEU A 193 -14.43 -0.41 -17.94
CA LEU A 193 -13.85 -0.95 -19.17
C LEU A 193 -14.74 -2.03 -19.79
N VAL A 194 -15.25 -2.94 -18.96
CA VAL A 194 -16.11 -4.03 -19.43
C VAL A 194 -17.42 -3.49 -20.01
N SER A 195 -18.04 -2.51 -19.38
CA SER A 195 -19.32 -1.96 -19.87
C SER A 195 -19.19 -1.28 -21.24
N LYS A 196 -18.02 -0.69 -21.54
CA LYS A 196 -17.73 -0.07 -22.84
C LYS A 196 -17.51 -1.11 -23.94
N ILE A 197 -16.81 -2.20 -23.65
CA ILE A 197 -16.35 -3.17 -24.66
C ILE A 197 -17.34 -4.33 -24.82
N TYR A 198 -18.02 -4.71 -23.73
CA TYR A 198 -18.94 -5.83 -23.67
C TYR A 198 -20.30 -5.42 -23.07
N PRO A 199 -21.05 -4.52 -23.74
CA PRO A 199 -22.26 -3.90 -23.17
C PRO A 199 -23.38 -4.90 -22.81
N ASN A 200 -23.35 -6.11 -23.37
CA ASN A 200 -24.36 -7.16 -23.11
C ASN A 200 -23.90 -8.19 -22.06
N GLU A 201 -22.73 -8.01 -21.44
CA GLU A 201 -22.20 -8.93 -20.43
C GLU A 201 -22.51 -8.41 -19.02
N THR A 202 -23.07 -9.28 -18.19
CA THR A 202 -23.35 -8.96 -16.79
C THR A 202 -22.15 -9.34 -15.93
N ILE A 203 -21.70 -8.40 -15.10
CA ILE A 203 -20.66 -8.60 -14.08
C ILE A 203 -21.21 -8.24 -12.71
N LEU A 204 -20.52 -8.68 -11.65
CA LEU A 204 -20.83 -8.25 -10.29
C LEU A 204 -20.74 -6.73 -10.21
N SER A 205 -21.77 -6.04 -9.75
CA SER A 205 -21.76 -4.58 -9.71
C SER A 205 -20.77 -4.07 -8.67
N VAL A 206 -20.31 -2.83 -8.85
CA VAL A 206 -19.44 -2.15 -7.86
C VAL A 206 -20.15 -2.04 -6.50
N LYS A 207 -21.48 -1.88 -6.49
CA LYS A 207 -22.27 -1.86 -5.26
C LYS A 207 -22.24 -3.21 -4.54
N GLU A 208 -22.54 -4.30 -5.24
CA GLU A 208 -22.48 -5.64 -4.65
C GLU A 208 -21.07 -5.96 -4.16
N MET A 209 -20.02 -5.62 -4.92
CA MET A 209 -18.63 -5.79 -4.48
C MET A 209 -18.33 -5.01 -3.19
N ARG A 210 -18.82 -3.76 -3.09
CA ARG A 210 -18.68 -2.94 -1.88
C ARG A 210 -19.37 -3.59 -0.68
N ASP A 211 -20.57 -4.13 -0.88
CA ASP A 211 -21.33 -4.78 0.18
C ASP A 211 -20.62 -6.05 0.68
N LEU A 212 -19.97 -6.82 -0.22
CA LEU A 212 -19.14 -7.97 0.15
C LEU A 212 -17.85 -7.58 0.89
N LEU A 213 -17.23 -6.44 0.54
CA LEU A 213 -16.07 -5.92 1.28
C LEU A 213 -16.45 -5.39 2.66
N ALA A 214 -17.69 -4.94 2.84
CA ALA A 214 -18.19 -4.40 4.11
C ALA A 214 -18.63 -5.49 5.10
N SER A 215 -18.94 -6.70 4.61
CA SER A 215 -19.33 -7.85 5.45
C SER A 215 -18.13 -8.60 6.06
N MET A 216 -16.91 -8.15 5.76
CA MET A 216 -15.62 -8.72 6.19
C MET A 216 -14.83 -7.76 7.08
#